data_AF-A0A2E2YAI3-F1
#
_entry.id   AF-A0A2E2YAI3-F1
#
_cell.length_a   1.000
_cell.length_b   1.000
_cell.length_c   1.000
_cell.angle_alpha   90.00
_cell.angle_beta   90.00
_cell.angle_gamma   90.00
#
_symmetry.space_group_name_H-M   'P 1'
#
loop_
_entity.id
_entity.type
_entity.pdbx_description
1 polymer ?
#
loop_
_entity_poly.entity_id
_entity_poly.type
_entity_poly.pdbx_seq_one_letter_code
_entity_poly.pdbx_strand_id
1 'polypeptide(L)'
;MKVVKLDGVNSPYGKCVDCKCATRSHVLEYPDYEEYEEQVFRDREEFQASQRGDDPEEDAEYVIRYKRLSEPEVMCHKCWVVQREKAANFLRKNTNKWGEDMPNNITKIRKFLKDWSYFDFSGLNKNVIPAPDGTDLAVQTLRKSVKSFLVGGEEE
;
A
#
# COMPACT_ATOMS: atom_id res chain seq x y z
N MET A 1 18.61 -11.86 8.76
CA MET A 1 17.99 -10.52 8.74
C MET A 1 16.60 -10.65 8.16
N LYS A 2 15.60 -10.11 8.84
CA LYS A 2 14.17 -10.30 8.52
C LYS A 2 13.61 -8.96 8.04
N VAL A 3 13.09 -8.95 6.82
CA VAL A 3 12.37 -7.78 6.30
C VAL A 3 10.95 -7.81 6.83
N VAL A 4 10.51 -6.71 7.44
CA VAL A 4 9.20 -6.57 8.07
C VAL A 4 8.51 -5.30 7.59
N LYS A 5 7.17 -5.34 7.57
CA LYS A 5 6.33 -4.14 7.43
C LYS A 5 5.84 -3.74 8.82
N LEU A 6 6.03 -2.48 9.17
CA LEU A 6 5.63 -1.97 10.48
C LEU A 6 4.22 -1.38 10.40
N ASP A 7 3.24 -2.18 10.82
CA ASP A 7 1.84 -1.74 10.95
C ASP A 7 1.73 -0.73 12.10
N GLY A 8 1.34 0.51 11.80
CA GLY A 8 1.13 1.57 12.81
C GLY A 8 2.17 2.70 12.82
N VAL A 9 3.17 2.68 11.93
CA VAL A 9 3.97 3.89 11.68
C VAL A 9 3.07 4.93 11.00
N ASN A 10 2.77 6.01 11.73
CA ASN A 10 1.97 7.14 11.25
C ASN A 10 2.40 7.55 9.83
N SER A 11 1.41 7.75 8.94
CA SER A 11 1.56 7.89 7.48
C SER A 11 2.94 8.43 7.06
N PRO A 12 3.82 7.56 6.53
CA PRO A 12 5.20 7.93 6.30
C PRO A 12 5.27 9.10 5.30
N TYR A 13 6.09 10.10 5.64
CA TYR A 13 6.28 11.27 4.77
C TYR A 13 7.14 10.88 3.57
N GLY A 14 6.72 11.28 2.39
CA GLY A 14 7.45 11.00 1.15
C GLY A 14 7.20 12.06 0.07
N LYS A 15 7.88 11.89 -1.06
CA LYS A 15 7.62 12.71 -2.26
C LYS A 15 6.48 12.07 -3.05
N CYS A 16 5.51 12.88 -3.44
CA CYS A 16 4.41 12.40 -4.27
C CYS A 16 4.95 11.75 -5.54
N VAL A 17 4.47 10.55 -5.88
CA VAL A 17 4.90 9.83 -7.07
C VAL A 17 4.70 10.62 -8.37
N ASP A 18 3.72 11.53 -8.41
CA ASP A 18 3.34 12.35 -9.56
C ASP A 18 4.02 13.74 -9.57
N CYS A 19 3.61 14.67 -8.70
CA CYS A 19 4.15 16.05 -8.64
C CYS A 19 5.55 16.16 -8.01
N LYS A 20 6.08 15.10 -7.37
CA LYS A 20 7.27 15.11 -6.50
C LYS A 20 7.18 16.04 -5.27
N CYS A 21 6.05 16.71 -5.08
CA CYS A 21 5.77 17.54 -3.92
C CYS A 21 5.63 16.68 -2.66
N ALA A 22 6.16 17.18 -1.55
CA ALA A 22 6.28 16.38 -0.34
C ALA A 22 4.94 16.29 0.41
N THR A 23 4.57 15.10 0.84
CA THR A 23 3.20 14.78 1.27
C THR A 23 3.16 13.58 2.21
N ARG A 24 2.05 13.50 2.97
CA ARG A 24 1.64 12.35 3.80
C ARG A 24 0.17 11.98 3.60
N SER A 25 -0.46 12.51 2.54
CA SER A 25 -1.93 12.47 2.38
C SER A 25 -2.49 11.09 2.08
N HIS A 26 -1.88 10.39 1.12
CA HIS A 26 -2.29 9.07 0.66
C HIS A 26 -1.04 8.21 0.50
N VAL A 27 -1.00 7.09 1.22
CA VAL A 27 0.10 6.12 1.17
C VAL A 27 -0.33 5.01 0.21
N LEU A 28 0.43 4.83 -0.86
CA LEU A 28 0.20 3.80 -1.88
C LEU A 28 0.94 2.52 -1.50
N GLU A 29 2.18 2.66 -1.03
CA GLU A 29 2.99 1.55 -0.53
C GLU A 29 3.77 1.98 0.71
N TYR A 30 3.71 1.15 1.75
CA TYR A 30 4.48 1.32 2.97
C TYR A 30 5.92 0.87 2.76
N PRO A 31 6.88 1.54 3.42
CA PRO A 31 8.29 1.20 3.31
C PRO A 31 8.58 -0.12 4.02
N ASP A 32 9.59 -0.81 3.52
CA ASP A 32 10.13 -2.02 4.11
C ASP A 32 11.16 -1.66 5.17
N TYR A 33 11.18 -2.43 6.25
CA TYR A 33 12.13 -2.31 7.34
C TYR A 33 12.93 -3.58 7.51
N GLU A 34 14.20 -3.45 7.87
CA GLU A 34 15.06 -4.53 8.32
C GLU A 34 15.06 -4.57 9.84
N GLU A 35 14.66 -5.72 10.39
CA GLU A 35 14.77 -6.03 11.82
C GLU A 35 16.19 -6.57 12.10
N TYR A 36 16.88 -5.92 13.04
CA TYR A 36 18.21 -6.32 13.50
C TYR A 36 18.32 -6.18 15.02
N GLU A 37 19.13 -7.04 15.63
CA GLU A 37 19.45 -7.00 17.05
C GLU A 37 20.66 -6.09 17.26
N GLU A 38 20.55 -5.15 18.19
CA GLU A 38 21.62 -4.27 18.61
C GLU A 38 21.91 -4.53 20.09
N GLN A 39 23.16 -4.89 20.40
CA GLN A 39 23.59 -5.06 21.80
C GLN A 39 23.52 -3.70 22.51
N VAL A 40 22.89 -3.68 23.67
CA VAL A 40 22.86 -2.55 24.59
C VAL A 40 23.97 -2.74 25.59
N PHE A 41 24.83 -1.73 25.70
CA PHE A 41 25.93 -1.69 26.66
C PHE A 41 25.48 -0.91 27.90
N ARG A 42 25.66 -1.50 29.08
CA ARG A 42 25.34 -0.85 30.35
C ARG A 42 26.41 0.17 30.73
N ASP A 43 27.65 -0.09 30.34
CA ASP A 43 28.77 0.79 30.61
C ASP A 43 29.76 0.92 29.42
N ARG A 44 30.79 1.74 29.65
CA ARG A 44 31.81 2.05 28.64
C ARG A 44 32.80 0.88 28.44
N GLU A 45 32.96 0.02 29.44
CA GLU A 45 33.93 -1.08 29.42
C GLU A 45 33.41 -2.20 28.51
N GLU A 46 32.13 -2.56 28.66
CA GLU A 46 31.41 -3.48 27.77
C GLU A 46 31.43 -2.99 26.31
N PHE A 47 31.20 -1.69 26.06
CA PHE A 47 31.29 -1.12 24.72
C PHE A 47 32.71 -1.20 24.13
N GLN A 48 33.75 -1.01 24.95
CA GLN A 48 35.12 -1.10 24.47
C GLN A 48 35.59 -2.54 24.26
N ALA A 49 35.05 -3.50 25.00
CA ALA A 49 35.30 -4.93 24.81
C ALA A 49 34.68 -5.41 23.49
N SER A 50 33.42 -5.06 23.22
CA SER A 50 32.76 -5.43 21.95
C SER A 50 33.43 -4.84 20.71
N GLN A 51 33.93 -3.60 20.77
CA GLN A 51 34.70 -2.98 19.67
C GLN A 51 36.06 -3.66 19.43
N ARG A 52 36.62 -4.34 20.44
CA ARG A 52 37.86 -5.12 20.32
C ARG A 52 37.63 -6.54 19.80
N GLY A 53 36.36 -6.96 19.67
CA GLY A 53 35.98 -8.29 19.23
C GLY A 53 36.00 -9.33 20.34
N ASP A 54 35.96 -8.89 21.60
CA ASP A 54 35.80 -9.78 22.75
C ASP A 54 34.37 -10.36 22.75
N ASP A 55 34.23 -11.64 23.12
CA ASP A 55 32.93 -12.31 23.17
C ASP A 55 32.00 -11.61 24.18
N PRO A 56 30.71 -11.39 23.84
CA PRO A 56 29.76 -10.75 24.75
C PRO A 56 29.56 -11.58 26.02
N GLU A 57 29.43 -10.92 27.18
CA GLU A 57 29.11 -11.58 28.45
C GLU A 57 27.74 -12.29 28.39
N GLU A 58 27.55 -13.33 29.20
CA GLU A 58 26.34 -14.17 29.18
C GLU A 58 25.03 -13.38 29.45
N ASP A 59 25.13 -12.21 30.10
CA ASP A 59 23.99 -11.33 30.42
C ASP A 59 23.87 -10.11 29.50
N ALA A 60 24.56 -10.12 28.35
CA ALA A 60 24.46 -9.09 27.33
C ALA A 60 22.99 -8.85 26.91
N GLU A 61 22.56 -7.60 27.01
CA GLU A 61 21.20 -7.21 26.66
C GLU A 61 21.13 -6.82 25.18
N TYR A 62 20.10 -7.29 24.48
CA TYR A 62 19.88 -6.96 23.06
C TYR A 62 18.52 -6.30 22.89
N VAL A 63 18.46 -5.27 22.05
CA VAL A 63 17.21 -4.64 21.63
C VAL A 63 16.99 -4.83 20.14
N ILE A 64 15.74 -5.06 19.78
CA ILE A 64 15.31 -5.12 18.38
C ILE A 64 15.21 -3.69 17.85
N ARG A 65 15.94 -3.41 16.77
CA ARG A 65 15.90 -2.14 16.04
C ARG A 65 15.43 -2.37 14.60
N TYR A 66 14.91 -1.29 14.02
CA TYR A 66 14.36 -1.29 12.67
C TYR A 66 15.07 -0.26 11.82
N LYS A 67 15.64 -0.71 10.70
CA LYS A 67 16.24 0.16 9.70
C LYS A 67 15.37 0.23 8.46
N ARG A 68 14.99 1.42 8.02
CA ARG A 68 14.22 1.60 6.79
C ARG A 68 15.06 1.23 5.57
N LEU A 69 14.55 0.32 4.74
CA LEU A 69 15.20 -0.15 3.52
C LEU A 69 14.69 0.55 2.25
N SER A 70 13.40 0.90 2.21
CA SER A 70 12.78 1.57 1.07
C SER A 70 12.07 2.86 1.46
N GLU A 71 11.93 3.77 0.51
CA GLU A 71 11.11 4.97 0.70
C GLU A 71 9.63 4.65 0.50
N PRO A 72 8.72 5.28 1.25
CA PRO A 72 7.29 5.09 1.04
C PRO A 72 6.85 5.63 -0.33
N GLU A 73 5.95 4.92 -1.00
CA GLU A 73 5.25 5.48 -2.16
C GLU A 73 4.02 6.24 -1.68
N VAL A 74 4.00 7.55 -1.90
CA VAL A 74 2.91 8.41 -1.47
C VAL A 74 2.37 9.25 -2.61
N MET A 75 1.13 9.70 -2.50
CA MET A 75 0.50 10.64 -3.42
C MET A 75 -0.10 11.83 -2.65
N CYS A 76 0.05 13.03 -3.19
CA CYS A 76 -0.59 14.21 -2.60
C CYS A 76 -2.08 14.19 -2.92
N HIS A 77 -2.89 14.80 -2.05
CA HIS A 77 -4.34 14.81 -2.23
C HIS A 77 -4.76 15.42 -3.59
N LYS A 78 -4.09 16.49 -4.04
CA LYS A 78 -4.37 17.13 -5.33
C LYS A 78 -4.19 16.18 -6.52
N CYS A 79 -3.04 15.50 -6.61
CA CYS A 79 -2.78 14.53 -7.67
C CYS A 79 -3.73 13.34 -7.58
N TRP A 80 -4.05 12.89 -6.36
CA TRP A 80 -4.98 11.80 -6.14
C TRP A 80 -6.39 12.11 -6.66
N VAL A 81 -6.91 13.32 -6.40
CA VAL A 81 -8.22 13.75 -6.93
C VAL A 81 -8.22 13.73 -8.46
N VAL A 82 -7.16 14.27 -9.08
CA VAL A 82 -7.02 14.27 -10.55
C VAL A 82 -6.97 12.84 -11.11
N GLN A 83 -6.26 11.93 -10.45
CA GLN A 83 -6.20 10.52 -10.88
C GLN A 83 -7.55 9.82 -10.70
N ARG A 84 -8.27 10.09 -9.60
CA ARG A 84 -9.63 9.56 -9.36
C ARG A 84 -10.61 10.02 -10.43
N GLU A 85 -10.59 11.31 -10.78
CA GLU A 85 -11.42 11.85 -11.85
C GLU A 85 -11.11 11.23 -13.22
N LYS A 86 -9.82 11.05 -13.54
CA LYS A 86 -9.39 10.36 -14.77
C LYS A 86 -9.90 8.92 -14.80
N ALA A 87 -9.75 8.18 -13.70
CA ALA A 87 -10.22 6.81 -13.57
C ALA A 87 -11.76 6.72 -13.66
N ALA A 88 -12.49 7.64 -13.01
CA ALA A 88 -13.95 7.72 -13.08
C ALA A 88 -14.44 7.99 -14.51
N ASN A 89 -13.79 8.93 -15.21
CA ASN A 89 -14.11 9.23 -16.60
C ASN A 89 -13.76 8.05 -17.52
N PHE A 90 -12.67 7.33 -17.25
CA PHE A 90 -12.31 6.13 -17.99
C PHE A 90 -13.35 5.02 -17.79
N LEU A 91 -13.80 4.80 -16.55
CA LEU A 91 -14.86 3.85 -16.24
C LEU A 91 -16.12 4.20 -17.03
N ARG A 92 -16.66 5.41 -16.86
CA ARG A 92 -17.89 5.87 -17.54
C ARG A 92 -17.87 5.67 -19.06
N LYS A 93 -16.72 5.91 -19.71
CA LYS A 93 -16.56 5.75 -21.16
C LYS A 93 -16.56 4.28 -21.61
N ASN A 94 -16.17 3.36 -20.73
CA ASN A 94 -15.97 1.95 -21.07
C ASN A 94 -17.00 1.01 -20.43
N THR A 95 -17.77 1.44 -19.43
CA THR A 95 -18.73 0.59 -18.69
C THR A 95 -19.68 -0.16 -19.62
N ASN A 96 -20.30 0.53 -20.58
CA ASN A 96 -21.24 -0.11 -21.51
C ASN A 96 -20.54 -1.18 -22.37
N LYS A 97 -19.37 -0.83 -22.95
CA LYS A 97 -18.56 -1.74 -23.77
C LYS A 97 -18.10 -2.98 -23.00
N TRP A 98 -17.74 -2.80 -21.73
CA TRP A 98 -17.32 -3.87 -20.84
C TRP A 98 -18.47 -4.78 -20.43
N GLY A 99 -19.69 -4.25 -20.34
CA GLY A 99 -20.89 -5.04 -20.08
C GLY A 99 -21.34 -5.86 -21.29
N GLU A 100 -21.24 -5.30 -22.50
CA GLU A 100 -21.61 -5.97 -23.75
C GLU A 100 -20.66 -7.13 -24.11
N ASP A 101 -19.35 -6.96 -23.88
CA ASP A 101 -18.33 -7.95 -24.22
C ASP A 101 -17.31 -8.11 -23.10
N MET A 102 -17.75 -8.74 -22.01
CA MET A 102 -16.92 -8.98 -20.83
C MET A 102 -15.72 -9.92 -21.12
N PRO A 103 -15.86 -11.04 -21.84
CA PRO A 103 -14.75 -11.96 -22.10
C PRO A 103 -13.55 -11.29 -22.77
N ASN A 104 -13.78 -10.45 -23.80
CA ASN A 104 -12.69 -9.78 -24.52
C ASN A 104 -12.11 -8.59 -23.74
N ASN A 105 -12.81 -8.10 -22.70
CA ASN A 105 -12.37 -6.97 -21.90
C ASN A 105 -11.88 -7.36 -20.49
N ILE A 106 -11.96 -8.63 -20.09
CA ILE A 106 -11.69 -9.08 -18.72
C ILE A 106 -10.30 -8.66 -18.20
N THR A 107 -9.28 -8.76 -19.04
CA THR A 107 -7.90 -8.36 -18.67
C THR A 107 -7.80 -6.86 -18.42
N LYS A 108 -8.49 -6.04 -19.24
CA LYS A 108 -8.53 -4.57 -19.08
C LYS A 108 -9.31 -4.19 -17.82
N ILE A 109 -10.43 -4.87 -17.57
CA ILE A 109 -11.26 -4.67 -16.38
C ILE A 109 -10.45 -5.02 -15.11
N ARG A 110 -9.78 -6.18 -15.08
CA ARG A 110 -8.94 -6.59 -13.95
C ARG A 110 -7.81 -5.61 -13.69
N LYS A 111 -7.16 -5.10 -14.75
CA LYS A 111 -6.13 -4.06 -14.62
C LYS A 111 -6.71 -2.79 -14.00
N PHE A 112 -7.83 -2.30 -14.53
CA PHE A 112 -8.51 -1.13 -13.98
C PHE A 112 -8.88 -1.31 -12.50
N LEU A 113 -9.43 -2.46 -12.11
CA LEU A 113 -9.79 -2.75 -10.73
C LEU A 113 -8.56 -2.86 -9.81
N LYS A 114 -7.43 -3.37 -10.32
CA LYS A 114 -6.15 -3.40 -9.60
C LYS A 114 -5.64 -1.99 -9.35
N ASP A 115 -5.62 -1.15 -10.38
CA ASP A 115 -5.18 0.24 -10.28
C ASP A 115 -6.09 1.05 -9.35
N TRP A 116 -7.42 0.84 -9.43
CA TRP A 116 -8.40 1.48 -8.54
C TRP A 116 -8.13 1.16 -7.05
N SER A 117 -7.81 -0.11 -6.75
CA SER A 117 -7.46 -0.53 -5.39
C SER A 117 -6.09 -0.01 -4.95
N TYR A 118 -5.09 0.00 -5.84
CA TYR A 118 -3.75 0.50 -5.55
C TYR A 118 -3.76 1.97 -5.12
N PHE A 119 -4.55 2.81 -5.80
CA PHE A 119 -4.71 4.21 -5.39
C PHE A 119 -5.64 4.44 -4.20
N ASP A 120 -6.22 3.38 -3.63
CA ASP A 120 -7.23 3.43 -2.58
C ASP A 120 -8.32 4.50 -2.84
N PHE A 121 -8.83 4.54 -4.08
CA PHE A 121 -9.91 5.47 -4.44
C PHE A 121 -11.20 5.22 -3.66
N SER A 122 -11.31 4.04 -3.06
CA SER A 122 -12.42 3.60 -2.22
C SER A 122 -12.50 4.35 -0.89
N GLY A 123 -11.43 5.06 -0.47
CA GLY A 123 -11.39 5.78 0.80
C GLY A 123 -11.55 4.89 2.03
N LEU A 124 -11.35 3.57 1.88
CA LEU A 124 -11.62 2.58 2.94
C LEU A 124 -10.62 2.68 4.09
N ASN A 125 -9.47 3.34 3.89
CA ASN A 125 -8.45 3.53 4.91
C ASN A 125 -8.68 4.71 5.87
N LYS A 126 -9.86 5.36 5.86
CA LYS A 126 -10.17 6.44 6.83
C LYS A 126 -11.39 6.05 7.65
N ASN A 127 -11.30 6.30 8.96
CA ASN A 127 -12.36 6.10 9.98
C ASN A 127 -13.68 6.87 9.71
N VAL A 128 -13.79 7.50 8.55
CA VAL A 128 -15.00 8.13 8.03
C VAL A 128 -15.18 7.53 6.63
N ILE A 129 -16.13 6.61 6.49
CA ILE A 129 -16.56 6.11 5.19
C ILE A 129 -17.49 7.18 4.62
N PRO A 130 -17.06 8.02 3.67
CA PRO A 130 -18.00 8.90 2.98
C PRO A 130 -19.04 8.02 2.27
N ALA A 131 -20.27 8.51 2.13
CA ALA A 131 -21.27 7.83 1.34
C ALA A 131 -20.68 7.53 -0.06
N PRO A 132 -20.76 6.28 -0.54
CA PRO A 132 -20.14 5.90 -1.80
C PRO A 132 -20.71 6.76 -2.92
N ASP A 133 -19.84 7.39 -3.70
CA ASP A 133 -20.29 8.18 -4.84
C ASP A 133 -20.74 7.26 -5.99
N GLY A 134 -21.34 7.86 -7.03
CA GLY A 134 -21.82 7.09 -8.19
C GLY A 134 -20.72 6.28 -8.88
N THR A 135 -19.45 6.69 -8.75
CA THR A 135 -18.31 5.96 -9.30
C THR A 135 -17.97 4.75 -8.44
N ASP A 136 -17.97 4.91 -7.11
CA ASP A 136 -17.72 3.81 -6.17
C ASP A 136 -18.77 2.69 -6.35
N LEU A 137 -20.04 3.06 -6.50
CA LEU A 137 -21.13 2.13 -6.83
C LEU A 137 -20.90 1.42 -8.16
N ALA A 138 -20.49 2.15 -9.21
CA ALA A 138 -20.19 1.56 -10.51
C ALA A 138 -19.02 0.57 -10.45
N VAL A 139 -17.96 0.88 -9.68
CA VAL A 139 -16.82 -0.03 -9.46
C VAL A 139 -17.25 -1.27 -8.68
N GLN A 140 -18.10 -1.13 -7.65
CA GLN A 140 -18.63 -2.27 -6.92
C GLN A 140 -19.48 -3.18 -7.81
N THR A 141 -20.34 -2.61 -8.66
CA THR A 141 -21.12 -3.37 -9.64
C THR A 141 -20.21 -4.11 -10.61
N LEU A 142 -19.18 -3.44 -11.14
CA LEU A 142 -18.19 -4.06 -12.04
C LEU A 142 -17.44 -5.22 -11.36
N ARG A 143 -17.03 -5.06 -10.09
CA ARG A 143 -16.42 -6.14 -9.29
C ARG A 143 -17.35 -7.35 -9.15
N LYS A 144 -18.64 -7.12 -8.89
CA LYS A 144 -19.65 -8.18 -8.79
C LYS A 144 -19.82 -8.90 -10.13
N SER A 145 -19.95 -8.17 -11.23
CA SER A 145 -20.08 -8.76 -12.58
C SER A 145 -18.86 -9.61 -12.94
N VAL A 146 -17.65 -9.10 -12.68
CA VAL A 146 -16.40 -9.86 -12.90
C VAL A 146 -16.36 -11.13 -12.05
N LYS A 147 -16.73 -11.03 -10.77
CA LYS A 147 -16.77 -12.20 -9.88
C LYS A 147 -17.77 -13.25 -10.40
N SER A 148 -18.96 -12.81 -10.78
CA SER A 148 -19.99 -13.69 -11.36
C SER A 148 -19.50 -14.35 -12.65
N PHE A 149 -18.83 -13.61 -13.53
CA PHE A 149 -18.28 -14.16 -14.77
C PHE A 149 -17.17 -15.21 -14.53
N LEU A 150 -16.33 -15.01 -13.52
CA LEU A 150 -15.23 -15.92 -13.21
C LEU A 150 -15.66 -17.16 -12.42
N VAL A 151 -16.73 -17.06 -11.63
CA VAL A 151 -17.25 -18.16 -10.78
C VAL A 151 -18.39 -18.91 -11.48
N GLY A 152 -19.14 -18.26 -12.36
CA GLY A 152 -20.32 -18.78 -13.06
C GLY A 152 -20.00 -19.64 -14.29
N GLY A 153 -19.16 -20.65 -14.11
CA GLY A 153 -19.05 -21.82 -14.98
C GLY A 153 -19.53 -23.12 -14.32
N GLU A 154 -20.14 -23.04 -13.14
CA GLU A 154 -20.70 -24.18 -12.39
C GLU A 154 -22.16 -23.92 -12.01
N GLU A 155 -23.03 -23.83 -13.02
CA GLU A 155 -24.45 -24.19 -12.86
C GLU A 155 -24.88 -24.88 -14.17
N GLU A 156 -24.61 -26.19 -14.24
CA GLU A 156 -25.35 -27.16 -15.07
C GLU A 156 -25.75 -28.34 -14.17
#